data_AF-A0A358KLL4-F1
#
_entry.id   AF-A0A358KLL4-F1
#
_cell.length_a   1.000
_cell.length_b   1.000
_cell.length_c   1.000
_cell.angle_alpha   90.00
_cell.angle_beta   90.00
_cell.angle_gamma   90.00
#
_symmetry.space_group_name_H-M   'P 1'
#
loop_
_entity.id
_entity.type
_entity.pdbx_description
1 polymer ?
#
loop_
_entity_poly.entity_id
_entity_poly.type
_entity_poly.pdbx_seq_one_letter_code
_entity_poly.pdbx_strand_id
1 'polypeptide(L)'
;IIVTDILLNVFAYDVTVLDPRLVTNWMILALFVFLAKWLARRRSYGRVFLGTLFGALLFYLVSNSVSWMVNPAYAKTIAGWVQALTVGLPGFPPTWMFGLKTLLGTGLFTGLFAGAMKLSEAMDATEPEPEAEDTEEDEAKPSDPSPEPV
;
A
#
# COMPACT_ATOMS: atom_id res chain seq x y z
N ILE A 1 13.35 -6.79 -6.98
CA ILE A 1 12.58 -7.96 -7.45
C ILE A 1 13.08 -8.39 -8.82
N ILE A 2 12.81 -7.68 -9.92
CA ILE A 2 13.24 -8.11 -11.26
C ILE A 2 14.76 -8.40 -11.35
N VAL A 3 15.60 -7.47 -10.88
CA VAL A 3 17.07 -7.66 -10.89
C VAL A 3 17.48 -8.87 -10.03
N THR A 4 16.89 -9.00 -8.83
CA THR A 4 17.17 -10.11 -7.92
C THR A 4 16.75 -11.46 -8.51
N ASP A 5 15.58 -11.53 -9.16
CA ASP A 5 15.07 -12.74 -9.82
C ASP A 5 15.97 -13.14 -10.99
N ILE A 6 16.46 -12.17 -11.78
CA ILE A 6 17.38 -12.44 -12.89
C ILE A 6 18.69 -13.02 -12.36
N LEU A 7 19.28 -12.40 -11.32
CA LEU A 7 20.52 -12.87 -10.72
C LEU A 7 20.37 -14.29 -10.14
N LEU A 8 19.28 -14.55 -9.42
CA LEU A 8 19.03 -15.89 -8.87
C LEU A 8 18.84 -16.94 -9.97
N ASN A 9 18.11 -16.63 -11.04
CA ASN A 9 17.88 -17.59 -12.13
C ASN A 9 19.16 -17.89 -12.92
N VAL A 10 20.01 -16.88 -13.15
CA VAL A 10 21.28 -17.03 -13.89
C VAL A 10 22.36 -17.71 -13.03
N PHE A 11 22.49 -17.35 -11.76
CA PHE A 11 23.62 -17.79 -10.93
C PHE A 11 23.31 -18.96 -9.99
N ALA A 12 22.04 -19.22 -9.65
CA ALA A 12 21.68 -20.23 -8.66
C ALA A 12 20.76 -21.34 -9.20
N TYR A 13 19.86 -21.04 -10.13
CA TYR A 13 18.83 -21.99 -10.58
C TYR A 13 18.97 -22.51 -12.01
N ASP A 14 19.85 -21.93 -12.83
CA ASP A 14 20.09 -22.31 -14.23
C ASP A 14 18.80 -22.32 -15.09
N VAL A 15 17.85 -21.42 -14.75
CA VAL A 15 16.57 -21.27 -15.44
C VAL A 15 16.66 -20.12 -16.43
N THR A 16 16.04 -20.27 -17.60
CA THR A 16 15.97 -19.21 -18.61
C THR A 16 15.29 -17.96 -18.05
N VAL A 17 15.94 -16.81 -18.28
CA VAL A 17 15.54 -15.49 -17.73
C VAL A 17 14.13 -15.05 -18.18
N LEU A 18 13.62 -15.61 -19.28
CA LEU A 18 12.30 -15.36 -19.85
C LEU A 18 11.34 -16.54 -19.66
N ASP A 19 11.37 -17.22 -18.51
CA ASP A 19 10.33 -18.18 -18.15
C ASP A 19 8.94 -17.49 -18.15
N PRO A 20 7.94 -18.01 -18.89
CA PRO A 20 6.57 -17.47 -18.90
C PRO A 20 5.96 -17.21 -17.51
N ARG A 21 6.34 -18.00 -16.51
CA ARG A 21 5.92 -17.82 -15.11
C ARG A 21 6.49 -16.54 -14.49
N LEU A 22 7.76 -16.22 -14.73
CA LEU A 22 8.41 -15.02 -14.21
C LEU A 22 7.82 -13.76 -14.87
N VAL A 23 7.62 -13.81 -16.19
CA VAL A 23 6.98 -12.73 -16.94
C VAL A 23 5.57 -12.48 -16.40
N THR A 24 4.80 -13.54 -16.15
CA THR A 24 3.45 -13.43 -15.55
C THR A 24 3.49 -12.75 -14.19
N ASN A 25 4.43 -13.12 -13.31
CA ASN A 25 4.59 -12.48 -12.01
C ASN A 25 4.93 -10.99 -12.14
N TRP A 26 5.84 -10.62 -13.04
CA TRP A 26 6.18 -9.21 -13.28
C TRP A 26 4.99 -8.40 -13.82
N MET A 27 4.16 -9.00 -14.69
CA MET A 27 2.93 -8.37 -15.18
C MET A 27 1.92 -8.14 -14.06
N ILE A 28 1.76 -9.11 -13.15
CA ILE A 28 0.90 -8.96 -11.96
C ILE A 28 1.42 -7.83 -11.06
N LEU A 29 2.73 -7.76 -10.83
CA LEU A 29 3.34 -6.68 -10.04
C LEU A 29 3.11 -5.30 -10.71
N ALA A 30 3.30 -5.22 -12.04
CA ALA A 30 3.04 -3.99 -12.80
C ALA A 30 1.57 -3.56 -12.70
N LEU A 31 0.64 -4.52 -12.79
CA LEU A 31 -0.79 -4.26 -12.60
C LEU A 31 -1.08 -3.74 -11.19
N PHE A 32 -0.49 -4.33 -10.14
CA PHE A 32 -0.66 -3.83 -8.77
C PHE A 32 -0.14 -2.40 -8.61
N VAL A 33 1.02 -2.07 -9.19
CA VAL A 33 1.56 -0.70 -9.16
C VAL A 33 0.61 0.27 -9.88
N PHE A 34 0.09 -0.10 -11.04
CA PHE A 34 -0.86 0.72 -11.79
C PHE A 34 -2.15 0.95 -10.98
N LEU A 35 -2.72 -0.12 -10.42
CA LEU A 35 -3.95 -0.06 -9.64
C LEU A 35 -3.76 0.76 -8.36
N ALA A 36 -2.60 0.63 -7.72
CA ALA A 36 -2.22 1.44 -6.56
C ALA A 36 -2.10 2.93 -6.91
N LYS A 37 -1.47 3.28 -8.04
CA LYS A 37 -1.38 4.66 -8.55
C LYS A 37 -2.75 5.24 -8.89
N TRP A 38 -3.61 4.45 -9.53
CA TRP A 38 -4.96 4.89 -9.87
C TRP A 38 -5.81 5.15 -8.63
N LEU A 39 -5.75 4.24 -7.64
CA LEU A 39 -6.48 4.37 -6.38
C LEU A 39 -5.92 5.52 -5.51
N ALA A 40 -4.64 5.85 -5.65
CA ALA A 40 -4.00 6.93 -4.91
C ALA A 40 -4.52 8.35 -5.28
N ARG A 41 -5.16 8.53 -6.45
CA ARG A 41 -5.71 9.85 -6.87
C ARG A 41 -6.89 10.36 -6.04
N ARG A 42 -7.44 9.56 -5.12
CA ARG A 42 -8.60 9.92 -4.30
C ARG A 42 -8.32 9.65 -2.82
N ARG A 43 -7.38 10.37 -2.18
CA ARG A 43 -6.83 9.93 -0.90
C ARG A 43 -7.36 10.67 0.32
N SER A 44 -7.96 9.89 1.21
CA SER A 44 -7.85 10.08 2.66
C SER A 44 -7.15 8.84 3.19
N TYR A 45 -5.97 8.99 3.82
CA TYR A 45 -5.22 7.88 4.38
C TYR A 45 -6.05 7.05 5.37
N GLY A 46 -6.97 7.69 6.10
CA GLY A 46 -7.92 7.00 6.98
C GLY A 46 -8.89 6.07 6.23
N ARG A 47 -9.37 6.47 5.05
CA ARG A 47 -10.24 5.61 4.21
C ARG A 47 -9.48 4.38 3.69
N VAL A 48 -8.19 4.53 3.35
CA VAL A 48 -7.35 3.42 2.92
C VAL A 48 -7.13 2.42 4.07
N PHE A 49 -6.85 2.93 5.27
CA PHE A 49 -6.70 2.09 6.46
C PHE A 49 -7.98 1.31 6.79
N LEU A 50 -9.14 2.00 6.85
CA LEU A 50 -10.43 1.36 7.11
C LEU A 50 -10.81 0.35 6.01
N GLY A 51 -10.58 0.71 4.74
CA GLY A 51 -10.80 -0.19 3.62
C GLY A 51 -9.96 -1.45 3.70
N THR A 52 -8.72 -1.34 4.21
CA THR A 52 -7.84 -2.49 4.41
C THR A 52 -8.32 -3.39 5.54
N LEU A 53 -8.72 -2.83 6.69
CA LEU A 53 -9.29 -3.61 7.78
C LEU A 53 -10.57 -4.35 7.35
N PHE A 54 -11.45 -3.65 6.63
CA PHE A 54 -12.65 -4.26 6.07
C PHE A 54 -12.32 -5.37 5.07
N GLY A 55 -11.35 -5.13 4.18
CA GLY A 55 -10.87 -6.14 3.23
C GLY A 55 -10.32 -7.39 3.92
N ALA A 56 -9.56 -7.23 5.01
CA ALA A 56 -9.04 -8.35 5.79
C ALA A 56 -10.16 -9.16 6.47
N LEU A 57 -11.16 -8.49 7.04
CA LEU A 57 -12.34 -9.14 7.62
C LEU A 57 -13.17 -9.87 6.56
N LEU A 58 -13.37 -9.26 5.40
CA LEU A 58 -14.11 -9.86 4.30
C LEU A 58 -13.37 -11.07 3.74
N PHE A 59 -12.05 -10.96 3.55
CA PHE A 59 -11.21 -12.08 3.15
C PHE A 59 -11.31 -13.24 4.14
N TYR A 60 -11.26 -12.96 5.45
CA TYR A 60 -11.44 -13.97 6.49
C TYR A 60 -12.79 -14.67 6.38
N LEU A 61 -13.89 -13.90 6.31
CA LEU A 61 -15.23 -14.44 6.22
C LEU A 61 -15.43 -15.31 4.97
N VAL A 62 -15.02 -14.80 3.81
CA VAL A 62 -15.18 -15.49 2.52
C VAL A 62 -14.33 -16.76 2.48
N SER A 63 -13.06 -16.69 2.87
CA SER A 63 -12.15 -17.84 2.82
C SER A 63 -12.62 -19.00 3.71
N ASN A 64 -13.10 -18.69 4.92
CA ASN A 64 -13.67 -19.71 5.81
C ASN A 64 -15.01 -20.24 5.31
N SER A 65 -15.85 -19.39 4.70
CA SER A 65 -17.11 -19.82 4.10
C SER A 65 -16.88 -20.75 2.90
N VAL A 66 -15.90 -20.44 2.04
CA VAL A 66 -15.48 -21.32 0.94
C VAL A 66 -14.93 -22.64 1.48
N SER A 67 -14.10 -22.59 2.54
CA SER A 67 -13.61 -23.80 3.19
C SER A 67 -14.76 -24.66 3.72
N TRP A 68 -15.76 -24.05 4.36
CA TRP A 68 -16.97 -24.73 4.81
C TRP A 68 -17.78 -25.32 3.65
N MET A 69 -17.86 -24.67 2.48
CA MET A 69 -18.59 -25.20 1.32
C MET A 69 -17.86 -26.37 0.66
N VAL A 70 -16.56 -26.24 0.43
CA VAL A 70 -15.79 -27.17 -0.41
C VAL A 70 -15.24 -28.35 0.38
N ASN A 71 -14.80 -28.15 1.62
CA ASN A 71 -14.18 -29.23 2.40
C ASN A 71 -15.26 -30.16 3.01
N PRO A 72 -15.26 -31.47 2.68
CA PRO A 72 -16.24 -32.41 3.20
C PRO A 72 -16.10 -32.69 4.71
N ALA A 73 -14.96 -32.34 5.33
CA ALA A 73 -14.74 -32.51 6.76
C ALA A 73 -15.60 -31.58 7.63
N TYR A 74 -16.16 -30.51 7.06
CA TYR A 74 -17.13 -29.67 7.75
C TYR A 74 -18.56 -30.16 7.52
N ALA A 75 -19.34 -30.29 8.60
CA ALA A 75 -20.77 -30.48 8.51
C ALA A 75 -21.43 -29.29 7.79
N LYS A 76 -22.29 -29.56 6.80
CA LYS A 76 -23.00 -28.52 6.02
C LYS A 76 -24.20 -27.96 6.78
N THR A 77 -23.94 -27.51 8.00
CA THR A 77 -24.90 -26.89 8.91
C THR A 77 -24.36 -25.54 9.38
N ILE A 78 -25.23 -24.72 9.98
CA ILE A 78 -24.82 -23.44 10.59
C ILE A 78 -23.74 -23.68 11.66
N ALA A 79 -23.85 -24.74 12.46
CA ALA A 79 -22.84 -25.09 13.45
C ALA A 79 -21.48 -25.40 12.81
N GLY A 80 -21.46 -26.14 11.69
CA GLY A 80 -20.23 -26.40 10.94
C GLY A 80 -19.64 -25.15 10.28
N TRP A 81 -20.48 -24.21 9.86
CA TRP A 81 -20.02 -22.91 9.36
C TRP A 81 -19.40 -22.05 10.45
N VAL A 82 -20.03 -21.99 11.64
CA VAL A 82 -19.47 -21.32 12.82
C VAL A 82 -18.16 -21.99 13.26
N GLN A 83 -18.07 -23.32 13.22
CA GLN A 83 -16.84 -24.05 13.47
C GLN A 83 -15.74 -23.62 12.50
N ALA A 84 -16.03 -23.56 11.19
CA ALA A 84 -15.07 -23.08 10.19
C ALA A 84 -14.61 -21.64 10.45
N LEU A 85 -15.49 -20.78 10.95
CA LEU A 85 -15.18 -19.38 11.31
C LEU A 85 -14.47 -19.20 12.66
N THR A 86 -14.25 -20.25 13.44
CA THR A 86 -13.68 -20.11 14.79
C THR A 86 -12.57 -21.11 15.04
N VAL A 87 -12.93 -22.37 15.27
CA VAL A 87 -12.01 -23.43 15.71
C VAL A 87 -11.34 -24.12 14.53
N GLY A 88 -11.98 -24.17 13.38
CA GLY A 88 -11.49 -24.91 12.21
C GLY A 88 -11.60 -26.43 12.40
N LEU A 89 -10.74 -27.17 11.70
CA LEU A 89 -10.67 -28.62 11.79
C LEU A 89 -9.73 -29.07 12.93
N PRO A 90 -9.99 -30.22 13.57
CA PRO A 90 -9.06 -30.81 14.53
C PRO A 90 -7.68 -31.06 13.91
N GLY A 91 -6.61 -30.83 14.69
CA GLY A 91 -5.23 -31.00 14.23
C GLY A 91 -4.63 -29.78 13.53
N PHE A 92 -5.41 -28.71 13.32
CA PHE A 92 -4.94 -27.44 12.79
C PHE A 92 -5.09 -26.31 13.81
N PRO A 93 -4.31 -25.22 13.69
CA PRO A 93 -4.53 -24.02 14.49
C PRO A 93 -5.93 -23.43 14.27
N PRO A 94 -6.55 -22.83 15.31
CA PRO A 94 -7.86 -22.19 15.18
C PRO A 94 -7.89 -21.09 14.12
N THR A 95 -8.95 -21.07 13.30
CA THR A 95 -9.08 -20.11 12.21
C THR A 95 -9.24 -18.68 12.71
N TRP A 96 -9.85 -18.44 13.87
CA TRP A 96 -9.97 -17.10 14.46
C TRP A 96 -8.60 -16.45 14.69
N MET A 97 -7.58 -17.25 15.04
CA MET A 97 -6.21 -16.77 15.24
C MET A 97 -5.60 -16.33 13.91
N PHE A 98 -5.86 -17.06 12.82
CA PHE A 98 -5.46 -16.65 11.48
C PHE A 98 -6.16 -15.34 11.07
N GLY A 99 -7.45 -15.21 11.34
CA GLY A 99 -8.20 -13.97 11.09
C GLY A 99 -7.61 -12.78 11.84
N LEU A 100 -7.33 -12.94 13.15
CA LEU A 100 -6.72 -11.91 13.97
C LEU A 100 -5.33 -11.51 13.47
N LYS A 101 -4.47 -12.48 13.17
CA LYS A 101 -3.12 -12.22 12.62
C LYS A 101 -3.18 -11.50 11.27
N THR A 102 -4.12 -11.87 10.41
CA THR A 102 -4.35 -11.21 9.12
C THR A 102 -4.80 -9.77 9.31
N LEU A 103 -5.74 -9.53 10.22
CA LEU A 103 -6.25 -8.19 10.52
C LEU A 103 -5.17 -7.30 11.12
N LEU A 104 -4.43 -7.80 12.11
CA LEU A 104 -3.34 -7.07 12.76
C LEU A 104 -2.18 -6.81 11.80
N GLY A 105 -1.79 -7.79 10.99
CA GLY A 105 -0.69 -7.65 10.04
C GLY A 105 -1.00 -6.63 8.94
N THR A 106 -2.17 -6.73 8.31
CA THR A 106 -2.58 -5.80 7.25
C THR A 106 -2.86 -4.40 7.81
N GLY A 107 -3.48 -4.32 8.98
CA GLY A 107 -3.70 -3.07 9.71
C GLY A 107 -2.38 -2.39 10.07
N LEU A 108 -1.47 -3.09 10.75
CA LEU A 108 -0.18 -2.53 11.17
C LEU A 108 0.63 -2.02 9.97
N PHE A 109 0.76 -2.83 8.92
CA PHE A 109 1.49 -2.43 7.72
C PHE A 109 0.89 -1.17 7.08
N THR A 110 -0.42 -1.14 6.89
CA THR A 110 -1.11 -0.01 6.27
C THR A 110 -1.07 1.23 7.14
N GLY A 111 -1.17 1.06 8.46
CA GLY A 111 -1.06 2.14 9.45
C GLY A 111 0.33 2.76 9.46
N LEU A 112 1.39 1.93 9.51
CA LEU A 112 2.78 2.40 9.43
C LEU A 112 3.05 3.11 8.10
N PHE A 113 2.57 2.56 6.98
CA PHE A 113 2.68 3.19 5.67
C PHE A 113 1.99 4.56 5.64
N ALA A 114 0.74 4.64 6.10
CA ALA A 114 -0.01 5.89 6.16
C ALA A 114 0.66 6.93 7.09
N GLY A 115 1.21 6.48 8.22
CA GLY A 115 1.96 7.33 9.15
C GLY A 115 3.24 7.88 8.52
N ALA A 116 4.02 7.02 7.86
CA ALA A 116 5.25 7.42 7.17
C ALA A 116 4.97 8.43 6.04
N MET A 117 3.91 8.21 5.25
CA MET A 117 3.50 9.16 4.21
C MET A 117 3.13 10.52 4.80
N LYS A 118 2.34 10.55 5.88
CA LYS A 118 1.99 11.80 6.57
C LYS A 118 3.21 12.52 7.17
N LEU A 119 4.16 11.77 7.71
CA LEU A 119 5.39 12.34 8.25
C LEU A 119 6.25 12.95 7.13
N SER A 120 6.37 12.26 6.00
CA SER A 120 7.06 12.78 4.80
C SER A 120 6.41 14.06 4.30
N GLU A 121 5.08 14.08 4.15
CA GLU A 121 4.33 15.28 3.75
C GLU A 121 4.55 16.46 4.72
N ALA A 122 4.66 16.19 6.02
CA ALA A 122 4.92 17.23 7.02
C ALA A 122 6.37 17.76 6.98
N MET A 123 7.34 16.88 6.70
CA MET A 123 8.74 17.27 6.53
C MET A 123 8.94 18.11 5.26
N ASP A 124 8.36 17.69 4.14
CA ASP A 124 8.40 18.43 2.87
C ASP A 124 7.73 19.81 3.01
N ALA A 125 6.68 19.93 3.83
CA ALA A 125 6.01 21.21 4.10
C ALA A 125 6.81 22.15 5.04
N THR A 126 7.86 21.66 5.69
CA THR A 126 8.68 22.42 6.65
C THR A 126 9.99 22.92 6.01
N GLU A 127 10.38 22.39 4.85
CA GLU A 127 11.49 22.95 4.08
C GLU A 127 11.07 24.30 3.49
N PRO A 128 11.71 25.43 3.88
CA PRO A 128 11.47 26.68 3.19
C PRO A 128 11.92 26.50 1.75
N GLU A 129 11.03 26.76 0.79
CA GLU A 129 11.47 26.92 -0.60
C GLU A 129 12.58 27.97 -0.61
N PRO A 130 13.70 27.75 -1.31
CA PRO A 130 14.71 28.78 -1.45
C PRO A 130 13.99 29.99 -2.06
N GLU A 131 13.81 31.02 -1.24
CA GLU A 131 13.34 32.32 -1.68
C GLU A 131 14.18 32.66 -2.91
N ALA A 132 13.50 32.79 -4.05
CA ALA A 132 14.14 33.33 -5.23
C ALA A 132 14.71 34.67 -4.77
N GLU A 133 16.04 34.76 -4.65
CA GLU A 133 16.74 35.98 -4.29
C GLU A 133 16.22 37.06 -5.23
N ASP A 134 15.45 37.99 -4.65
CA ASP A 134 15.11 39.26 -5.26
C ASP A 134 16.43 39.95 -5.61
N THR A 135 16.90 39.79 -6.84
CA THR A 135 17.87 40.70 -7.43
C THR A 135 17.17 42.04 -7.67
N GLU A 136 16.94 42.79 -6.59
CA GLU A 136 16.96 44.25 -6.66
C GLU A 136 18.42 44.68 -6.83
N GLU A 137 18.94 44.57 -8.06
CA GLU A 137 20.12 45.33 -8.46
C GLU A 137 19.74 46.81 -8.57
N ASP A 138 19.90 47.49 -7.45
CA ASP A 138 20.55 48.80 -7.30
C ASP A 138 21.13 49.41 -8.61
N GLU A 139 20.30 50.12 -9.37
CA GLU A 139 20.78 51.22 -10.23
C GLU A 139 20.41 52.56 -9.60
N ALA A 140 21.23 52.98 -8.64
CA ALA A 140 21.36 54.37 -8.24
C ALA A 140 21.83 55.25 -9.41
N LYS A 141 21.09 56.33 -9.72
CA LYS A 141 21.63 57.66 -10.12
C LYS A 141 20.53 58.75 -10.16
N PRO A 142 20.86 60.04 -10.03
CA PRO A 142 20.53 60.79 -8.81
C PRO A 142 19.73 62.08 -9.01
N SER A 143 19.20 62.57 -7.89
CA SER A 143 18.83 63.95 -7.53
C SER A 143 17.79 64.72 -8.37
N ASP A 144 16.63 64.93 -7.75
CA ASP A 144 15.63 65.98 -8.05
C ASP A 144 16.20 67.38 -7.66
N PRO A 145 15.70 68.51 -8.23
CA PRO A 145 14.45 69.07 -7.71
C PRO A 145 13.52 69.71 -8.76
N SER A 146 12.24 69.37 -8.67
CA SER A 146 11.08 70.17 -9.14
C SER A 146 11.05 71.57 -8.48
N PRO A 147 10.40 72.62 -9.05
CA PRO A 147 8.94 72.68 -9.18
C PRO A 147 8.38 73.30 -10.48
N GLU A 148 7.16 72.87 -10.84
CA GLU A 148 6.21 73.48 -11.80
C GLU A 148 5.78 74.92 -11.38
N PRO A 149 4.79 75.65 -11.98
CA PRO A 149 3.92 75.39 -13.16
C PRO A 149 3.66 76.62 -14.09
N VAL A 150 3.17 76.41 -15.32
CA VAL A 150 1.94 76.99 -15.95
C VAL A 150 1.72 76.44 -17.36
#